data_AF-A0A9E0JAY6-F1
#
_entry.id   AF-A0A9E0JAY6-F1
#
_cell.length_a   1.000
_cell.length_b   1.000
_cell.length_c   1.000
_cell.angle_alpha   90.00
_cell.angle_beta   90.00
_cell.angle_gamma   90.00
#
_symmetry.space_group_name_H-M   'P 1'
#
loop_
_entity.id
_entity.type
_entity.pdbx_description
1 polymer ?
#
loop_
_entity_poly.entity_id
_entity_poly.type
_entity_poly.pdbx_seq_one_letter_code
_entity_poly.pdbx_strand_id
1 'polypeptide(L)'
;GPSQIRDFRGAMVGRADKGLLITTGTFSKDAIKESTRDGAPAIDLVDGDQLVEKLKALSLGVQTKKIEVEQVSINRDWFYQL
;
A
#
# COMPACT_ATOMS: atom_id res chain seq x y z
N GLY A 1 10.98 12.60 -3.10
CA GLY A 1 10.70 14.01 -2.78
C GLY A 1 9.89 14.64 -3.90
N PRO A 2 9.49 15.92 -3.79
CA PRO A 2 8.65 16.58 -4.79
C PRO A 2 9.37 16.81 -6.13
N SER A 3 10.71 16.85 -6.17
CA SER A 3 11.48 16.91 -7.42
C SER A 3 11.22 15.71 -8.31
N GLN A 4 11.29 14.49 -7.77
CA GLN A 4 11.03 13.28 -8.56
C GLN A 4 9.62 13.26 -9.17
N ILE A 5 8.62 13.83 -8.48
CA ILE A 5 7.26 13.95 -9.00
C ILE A 5 7.22 14.91 -10.21
N ARG A 6 7.89 16.06 -10.11
CA ARG A 6 7.97 17.03 -11.21
C ARG A 6 8.72 16.48 -12.42
N ASP A 7 9.84 15.80 -12.18
CA ASP A 7 10.66 15.22 -13.23
C ASP A 7 9.87 14.13 -13.98
N PHE A 8 9.19 13.25 -13.24
CA PHE A 8 8.32 12.23 -13.82
C PHE A 8 7.17 12.85 -14.63
N ARG A 9 6.50 13.87 -14.06
CA ARG A 9 5.43 14.62 -14.75
C ARG A 9 5.91 15.24 -16.04
N GLY A 10 7.08 15.88 -16.03
CA GLY A 10 7.69 16.49 -17.21
C GLY A 10 7.97 15.44 -18.30
N ALA A 11 8.39 14.24 -17.92
CA ALA A 11 8.61 13.14 -18.86
C ALA A 11 7.32 12.59 -19.49
N MET A 12 6.17 12.74 -18.84
CA MET A 12 4.87 12.29 -19.34
C MET A 12 4.23 13.24 -20.37
N VAL A 13 4.61 14.52 -20.38
CA VAL A 13 3.99 15.54 -21.24
C VAL A 13 4.02 15.10 -22.71
N GLY A 14 2.84 15.04 -23.33
CA GLY A 14 2.67 14.64 -24.74
C GLY A 14 2.84 13.13 -25.00
N ARG A 15 2.98 12.31 -23.96
CA ARG A 15 3.18 10.85 -24.07
C ARG A 15 2.14 10.03 -23.32
N ALA A 16 1.65 10.53 -22.18
CA ALA A 16 0.68 9.83 -21.35
C ALA A 16 -0.19 10.79 -20.56
N ASP A 17 -1.48 10.43 -20.41
CA ASP A 17 -2.46 11.22 -19.65
C ASP A 17 -2.57 10.79 -18.18
N LYS A 18 -2.04 9.60 -17.84
CA LYS A 18 -2.07 9.02 -16.50
C LYS A 18 -0.68 8.52 -16.11
N GLY A 19 -0.33 8.70 -14.84
CA GLY A 19 0.95 8.31 -14.29
C GLY A 19 0.78 7.63 -12.94
N LEU A 20 1.49 6.54 -12.74
CA LEU A 20 1.57 5.81 -11.48
C LEU A 20 3.03 5.74 -11.04
N LEU A 21 3.34 6.28 -9.87
CA LEU A 21 4.67 6.20 -9.28
C LEU A 21 4.66 5.23 -8.10
N ILE A 22 5.51 4.21 -8.18
CA ILE A 22 5.64 3.15 -7.16
C ILE A 22 6.99 3.28 -6.46
N THR A 23 7.01 3.15 -5.14
CA THR A 23 8.23 3.07 -4.33
C THR A 23 8.13 1.97 -3.28
N THR A 24 9.26 1.46 -2.81
CA THR A 24 9.33 0.52 -1.68
C THR A 24 9.37 1.24 -0.32
N GLY A 25 9.62 2.56 -0.31
CA GLY A 25 9.59 3.41 0.88
C GLY A 25 8.27 4.17 1.02
N THR A 26 8.33 5.35 1.63
CA THR A 26 7.19 6.28 1.77
C THR A 26 7.40 7.56 0.97
N PHE A 27 6.31 8.25 0.65
CA PHE A 27 6.36 9.59 0.07
C PHE A 27 6.38 10.66 1.16
N SER A 28 7.17 11.72 0.97
CA SER A 28 7.09 12.89 1.84
C SER A 28 5.77 13.63 1.63
N LYS A 29 5.31 14.37 2.65
CA LYS A 29 4.10 15.20 2.55
C LYS A 29 4.14 16.15 1.35
N ASP A 30 5.30 16.74 1.07
CA ASP A 30 5.47 17.63 -0.08
C ASP A 30 5.41 16.90 -1.41
N ALA A 31 5.88 15.64 -1.49
CA ALA A 31 5.73 14.83 -2.70
C ALA A 31 4.26 14.49 -2.96
N ILE A 32 3.49 14.17 -1.91
CA ILE A 32 2.05 13.90 -2.00
C ILE A 32 1.28 15.16 -2.45
N LYS A 33 1.64 16.34 -1.91
CA LYS A 33 1.05 17.61 -2.37
C LYS A 33 1.42 17.92 -3.82
N GLU A 34 2.66 17.67 -4.22
CA GLU A 34 3.10 17.90 -5.60
C GLU A 34 2.41 16.97 -6.59
N SER A 35 2.06 15.73 -6.22
CA SER A 35 1.40 14.78 -7.13
C SER A 35 0.00 15.23 -7.55
N THR A 36 -0.67 15.99 -6.67
CA THR A 36 -2.03 16.53 -6.83
C THR A 36 -2.05 18.06 -6.96
N ARG A 37 -0.92 18.66 -7.34
CA ARG A 37 -0.79 20.12 -7.49
C ARG A 37 -1.76 20.66 -8.55
N ASP A 38 -2.41 21.77 -8.21
CA ASP A 38 -3.35 22.44 -9.10
C ASP A 38 -2.71 22.83 -10.44
N GLY A 39 -3.50 22.71 -11.51
CA GLY A 39 -3.06 22.96 -12.89
C GLY A 39 -2.10 21.90 -13.47
N ALA A 40 -1.91 20.76 -12.80
CA ALA A 40 -1.05 19.67 -13.28
C ALA A 40 -1.79 18.31 -13.31
N PRO A 41 -1.56 17.42 -14.30
CA PRO A 41 -2.26 16.14 -14.40
C PRO A 41 -1.98 15.23 -13.18
N ALA A 42 -2.98 14.80 -12.41
CA ALA A 42 -2.73 14.03 -11.19
C ALA A 42 -1.84 12.78 -11.43
N ILE A 43 -0.89 12.53 -10.52
CA ILE A 43 -0.05 11.32 -10.50
C ILE A 43 -0.48 10.47 -9.31
N ASP A 44 -0.85 9.22 -9.59
CA ASP A 44 -1.16 8.23 -8.58
C ASP A 44 0.13 7.76 -7.90
N LEU A 45 0.07 7.59 -6.58
CA LEU A 45 1.21 7.20 -5.76
C LEU A 45 0.91 5.88 -5.06
N VAL A 46 1.84 4.93 -5.15
CA VAL A 46 1.81 3.68 -4.39
C VAL A 46 3.11 3.57 -3.60
N ASP A 47 2.99 3.66 -2.29
CA ASP A 47 4.11 3.45 -1.36
C ASP A 47 4.29 1.96 -1.02
N GLY A 48 5.30 1.67 -0.20
CA GLY A 48 5.65 0.30 0.17
C GLY A 48 4.51 -0.47 0.83
N ASP A 49 3.74 0.16 1.72
CA ASP A 49 2.63 -0.48 2.41
C ASP A 49 1.50 -0.83 1.43
N GLN A 50 1.11 0.14 0.59
CA GLN A 50 0.10 -0.10 -0.44
C GLN A 50 0.56 -1.14 -1.46
N LEU A 51 1.86 -1.13 -1.81
CA LEU A 51 2.45 -2.12 -2.70
C LEU A 51 2.36 -3.52 -2.10
N VAL A 52 2.76 -3.70 -0.84
CA VAL A 52 2.72 -5.00 -0.16
C VAL A 52 1.29 -5.52 -0.06
N GLU A 53 0.33 -4.67 0.29
CA GLU A 53 -1.08 -5.06 0.31
C GLU A 53 -1.59 -5.51 -1.06
N LYS A 54 -1.18 -4.83 -2.14
CA LYS A 54 -1.51 -5.23 -3.51
C LYS A 54 -0.84 -6.55 -3.90
N LEU A 55 0.44 -6.75 -3.55
CA LEU A 55 1.14 -8.02 -3.80
C LEU A 55 0.45 -9.18 -3.10
N LYS A 56 0.04 -9.00 -1.84
CA LYS A 56 -0.73 -9.99 -1.08
C LYS A 56 -2.09 -10.25 -1.70
N ALA A 57 -2.87 -9.22 -1.99
CA ALA A 57 -4.22 -9.35 -2.55
C ALA A 57 -4.21 -10.06 -3.92
N LEU A 58 -3.18 -9.82 -4.74
CA LEU A 58 -3.03 -10.42 -6.07
C LEU A 58 -2.21 -11.72 -6.05
N SER A 59 -1.72 -12.17 -4.90
CA SER A 59 -0.84 -13.34 -4.75
C SER A 59 0.41 -13.29 -5.65
N LEU A 60 1.01 -12.11 -5.80
CA LEU A 60 2.18 -11.88 -6.64
C LEU A 60 3.46 -12.05 -5.81
N GLY A 61 4.23 -13.09 -6.10
CA GLY A 61 5.54 -13.33 -5.47
C GLY A 61 5.50 -13.63 -3.97
N VAL A 62 4.31 -13.83 -3.39
CA VAL A 62 4.10 -14.10 -1.96
C VAL A 62 3.22 -15.32 -1.77
N GLN A 63 3.47 -16.09 -0.70
CA GLN A 63 2.62 -17.21 -0.29
C GLN A 63 1.96 -16.85 1.05
N THR A 64 0.63 -16.83 1.08
CA THR A 64 -0.12 -16.58 2.32
C THR A 64 -0.59 -17.91 2.90
N LYS A 65 -0.26 -18.18 4.17
CA LYS A 65 -0.76 -19.32 4.94
C LYS A 65 -1.58 -18.81 6.11
N LYS A 66 -2.79 -19.33 6.30
CA LYS A 66 -3.55 -19.11 7.53
C LYS A 66 -3.01 -20.03 8.61
N ILE A 67 -2.68 -19.47 9.77
CA ILE A 67 -2.27 -20.21 10.95
C ILE A 67 -3.37 -20.01 11.99
N GLU A 68 -4.02 -21.10 12.40
CA GLU A 68 -5.00 -21.10 13.48
C GLU A 68 -4.29 -21.44 14.79
N VAL A 69 -4.51 -20.61 15.82
CA VAL A 69 -3.95 -20.84 17.15
C VAL A 69 -5.10 -21.17 18.07
N GLU A 70 -5.15 -22.42 18.52
CA GLU A 70 -6.13 -22.86 19.51
C GLU A 70 -5.63 -22.53 20.92
N GLN A 71 -6.41 -21.74 21.65
CA GLN A 71 -6.23 -21.58 23.08
C GLN A 71 -7.29 -22.39 23.82
N VAL A 72 -6.86 -23.47 24.46
CA VAL A 72 -7.72 -24.31 25.27
C VAL A 72 -7.55 -23.93 26.73
N SER A 73 -8.65 -23.64 27.42
CA SER A 73 -8.71 -23.48 28.86
C SER A 73 -9.77 -24.40 29.45
N ILE A 74 -9.52 -24.88 30.67
CA ILE A 74 -10.46 -25.76 31.36
C ILE A 74 -11.54 -24.89 32.01
N ASN A 75 -12.79 -25.03 31.57
CA ASN A 75 -13.94 -24.49 32.29
C ASN A 75 -14.28 -25.41 33.47
N ARG A 76 -13.72 -25.13 34.65
CA ARG A 76 -13.92 -25.95 35.85
C ARG A 76 -15.38 -25.94 36.33
N ASP A 77 -16.09 -24.82 36.17
CA ASP A 77 -17.47 -24.66 36.63
C ASP A 77 -18.44 -25.63 35.94
N TRP A 78 -18.21 -25.90 34.66
CA TRP A 78 -18.96 -26.90 33.91
C TRP A 78 -18.87 -28.30 34.54
N PHE A 79 -17.68 -28.70 35.01
CA PHE A 79 -17.45 -30.02 35.62
C PHE A 79 -18.07 -30.15 37.01
N TYR A 80 -18.36 -29.05 37.71
CA TYR A 80 -19.01 -29.07 39.01
C TYR A 80 -20.55 -29.17 38.94
N GLN A 81 -21.13 -29.08 37.74
CA GLN A 81 -22.57 -29.21 37.50
C GLN A 81 -22.99 -30.61 37.01
N LEU A 82 -22.04 -31.53 36.85
CA LEU A 82 -22.28 -32.95 36.55
C LEU A 82 -22.53 -33.74 37.84
#